data_AF-A0A446CTY3-F1
#
_entry.id   AF-A0A446CTY3-F1
#
_cell.length_a   1.000
_cell.length_b   1.000
_cell.length_c   1.000
_cell.angle_alpha   90.00
_cell.angle_beta   90.00
_cell.angle_gamma   90.00
#
_symmetry.space_group_name_H-M   'P 1'
#
loop_
_entity.id
_entity.type
_entity.pdbx_description
1 polymer ?
#
loop_
_entity_poly.entity_id
_entity_poly.type
_entity_poly.pdbx_seq_one_letter_code
_entity_poly.pdbx_strand_id
1 'polypeptide(L)'
;MSQLMIVSMLIFFGLSVPVAVSIGLASLAGVGAAGLPWLVVAQQLFAALDKYPLVAIPFFILAGNLMEAGGISERMVEFAKSVVGGIQGGLACTCVLTCMIFAAVAGSSVATTFAVGAILIPAMVRHGYPAPFAASLQASAAELGVIIPPSIPMILFAVSTDTSTGELFIAGVMPGILIGVALMFYVWLYAKRNNLGKRDGEGRLPLWPAFKNAWLALLMPVIILGGIYGGVFTPTEASVVAVMYAVFVGKFIYRRLTFKQLSDTLHKSVVSTAVIMFVIANAGIFSFLLNRAGIPDALGVWLAQIFDTKLTFLMGVNAALFVIGMFIETSASIVVLAPLLLPVALKFGVEPVHFGIIMVVNLALGMITPPFGVNLFAACAVAKLPLERLIKPLIPFVGVVIVCLIVITYWPGLSLGLRDLVYAK
;
A
#
# COMPACT_ATOMS: atom_id res chain seq x y z
N MET A 1 2.91 -14.61 -30.62
CA MET A 1 2.08 -13.62 -29.88
C MET A 1 2.68 -13.26 -28.53
N SER A 2 2.74 -14.18 -27.56
CA SER A 2 3.17 -13.90 -26.18
C SER A 2 4.59 -13.32 -26.06
N GLN A 3 5.56 -13.88 -26.79
CA GLN A 3 6.93 -13.33 -26.84
C GLN A 3 6.97 -11.90 -27.36
N LEU A 4 6.20 -11.60 -28.43
CA LEU A 4 6.09 -10.26 -28.98
C LEU A 4 5.53 -9.28 -27.94
N MET A 5 4.49 -9.69 -27.19
CA MET A 5 3.90 -8.87 -26.12
C MET A 5 4.92 -8.58 -25.02
N ILE A 6 5.61 -9.60 -24.51
CA ILE A 6 6.58 -9.43 -23.42
C ILE A 6 7.76 -8.58 -23.89
N VAL A 7 8.33 -8.86 -25.06
CA VAL A 7 9.49 -8.12 -25.59
C VAL A 7 9.12 -6.66 -25.88
N SER A 8 7.97 -6.39 -26.52
CA SER A 8 7.52 -5.02 -26.76
C SER A 8 7.26 -4.25 -25.47
N MET A 9 6.64 -4.88 -24.47
CA MET A 9 6.44 -4.29 -23.14
C MET A 9 7.78 -3.93 -22.49
N LEU A 10 8.76 -4.83 -22.50
CA LEU A 10 10.09 -4.59 -21.94
C LEU A 10 10.85 -3.48 -22.68
N ILE A 11 10.71 -3.40 -24.01
CA ILE A 11 11.27 -2.29 -24.80
C ILE A 11 10.64 -0.96 -24.38
N PHE A 12 9.32 -0.90 -24.26
CA PHE A 12 8.63 0.32 -23.84
C PHE A 12 9.00 0.74 -22.41
N PHE A 13 9.18 -0.21 -21.49
CA PHE A 13 9.72 0.07 -20.15
C PHE A 13 11.12 0.67 -20.23
N GLY A 14 12.01 0.11 -21.07
CA GLY A 14 13.36 0.65 -21.30
C GLY A 14 13.35 2.07 -21.91
N LEU A 15 12.35 2.38 -22.71
CA LEU A 15 12.11 3.71 -23.29
C LEU A 15 11.39 4.69 -22.33
N SER A 16 11.17 4.30 -21.06
CA SER A 16 10.46 5.11 -20.06
C SER A 16 9.03 5.51 -20.46
N VAL A 17 8.38 4.70 -21.30
CA VAL A 17 6.96 4.88 -21.64
C VAL A 17 6.12 4.52 -20.41
N PRO A 18 5.07 5.29 -20.05
CA PRO A 18 4.22 4.99 -18.92
C PRO A 18 3.73 3.54 -18.93
N VAL A 19 3.74 2.88 -17.78
CA VAL A 19 3.53 1.42 -17.67
C VAL A 19 2.19 0.99 -18.27
N ALA A 20 1.11 1.72 -17.99
CA ALA A 20 -0.21 1.44 -18.57
C ALA A 20 -0.21 1.48 -20.11
N VAL A 21 0.48 2.47 -20.70
CA VAL A 21 0.60 2.63 -22.16
C VAL A 21 1.42 1.49 -22.74
N SER A 22 2.52 1.14 -22.09
CA SER A 22 3.39 0.02 -22.49
C SER A 22 2.63 -1.31 -22.53
N ILE A 23 1.85 -1.60 -21.49
CA ILE A 23 1.00 -2.79 -21.40
C ILE A 23 -0.08 -2.78 -22.48
N GLY A 24 -0.73 -1.64 -22.69
CA GLY A 24 -1.76 -1.46 -23.71
C GLY A 24 -1.23 -1.70 -25.12
N LEU A 25 -0.16 -1.01 -25.49
CA LEU A 25 0.47 -1.14 -26.81
C LEU A 25 1.01 -2.56 -27.06
N ALA A 26 1.63 -3.18 -26.05
CA ALA A 26 2.05 -4.57 -26.13
C ALA A 26 0.87 -5.51 -26.34
N SER A 27 -0.25 -5.27 -25.66
CA SER A 27 -1.48 -6.06 -25.81
C SER A 27 -2.12 -5.89 -27.19
N LEU A 28 -2.15 -4.66 -27.74
CA LEU A 28 -2.63 -4.39 -29.09
C LEU A 28 -1.79 -5.11 -30.15
N ALA A 29 -0.45 -5.10 -30.00
CA ALA A 29 0.45 -5.88 -30.85
C ALA A 29 0.16 -7.40 -30.73
N GLY A 30 -0.15 -7.88 -29.53
CA GLY A 30 -0.60 -9.25 -29.27
C GLY A 30 -1.90 -9.61 -30.01
N VAL A 31 -2.94 -8.78 -29.89
CA VAL A 31 -4.22 -8.96 -30.61
C VAL A 31 -4.00 -9.05 -32.11
N GLY A 32 -3.23 -8.12 -32.68
CA GLY A 32 -2.90 -8.12 -34.11
C GLY A 32 -2.14 -9.37 -34.53
N ALA A 33 -1.11 -9.77 -33.77
CA ALA A 33 -0.29 -10.95 -34.07
C ALA A 33 -1.04 -12.28 -33.92
N ALA A 34 -2.12 -12.33 -33.13
CA ALA A 34 -2.97 -13.50 -33.00
C ALA A 34 -4.15 -13.53 -33.98
N GLY A 35 -4.31 -12.52 -34.82
CA GLY A 35 -5.44 -12.41 -35.74
C GLY A 35 -6.79 -12.32 -35.03
N LEU A 36 -6.81 -11.82 -33.79
CA LEU A 36 -8.04 -11.67 -33.02
C LEU A 36 -8.83 -10.45 -33.52
N PRO A 37 -10.18 -10.49 -33.49
CA PRO A 37 -10.99 -9.32 -33.81
C PRO A 37 -10.64 -8.14 -32.89
N TRP A 38 -10.45 -6.94 -33.46
CA TRP A 38 -10.16 -5.74 -32.68
C TRP A 38 -11.25 -5.40 -31.65
N LEU A 39 -12.48 -5.88 -31.85
CA LEU A 39 -13.57 -5.77 -30.87
C LEU A 39 -13.20 -6.39 -29.51
N VAL A 40 -12.34 -7.41 -29.49
CA VAL A 40 -11.85 -8.03 -28.26
C VAL A 40 -11.14 -6.99 -27.38
N VAL A 41 -10.44 -6.03 -27.96
CA VAL A 41 -9.80 -4.93 -27.21
C VAL A 41 -10.85 -4.16 -26.40
N ALA A 42 -11.91 -3.67 -27.06
CA ALA A 42 -12.96 -2.91 -26.40
C ALA A 42 -13.71 -3.72 -25.34
N GLN A 43 -14.01 -4.99 -25.65
CA GLN A 43 -14.67 -5.91 -24.72
C GLN A 43 -13.83 -6.16 -23.47
N GLN A 44 -12.53 -6.43 -23.62
CA GLN A 44 -11.65 -6.71 -22.49
C GLN A 44 -11.36 -5.46 -21.66
N LEU A 45 -11.23 -4.27 -22.29
CA LEU A 45 -11.15 -3.00 -21.56
C LEU A 45 -12.37 -2.78 -20.68
N PHE A 46 -13.57 -2.98 -21.23
CA PHE A 46 -14.82 -2.79 -20.50
C PHE A 46 -14.96 -3.82 -19.37
N ALA A 47 -14.76 -5.11 -19.66
CA ALA A 47 -14.88 -6.18 -18.68
C ALA A 47 -13.87 -6.06 -17.52
N ALA A 48 -12.67 -5.53 -17.79
CA ALA A 48 -11.66 -5.29 -16.76
C ALA A 48 -12.07 -4.17 -15.78
N LEU A 49 -12.80 -3.16 -16.27
CA LEU A 49 -13.27 -2.03 -15.47
C LEU A 49 -14.60 -2.31 -14.77
N ASP A 50 -15.45 -3.17 -15.34
CA ASP A 50 -16.77 -3.51 -14.83
C ASP A 50 -16.73 -4.57 -13.71
N LYS A 51 -15.91 -4.32 -12.67
CA LYS A 51 -15.80 -5.16 -11.48
C LYS A 51 -16.21 -4.37 -10.24
N TYR A 52 -17.27 -4.81 -9.55
CA TYR A 52 -17.85 -4.13 -8.39
C TYR A 52 -16.83 -3.73 -7.29
N PRO A 53 -15.82 -4.56 -6.92
CA PRO A 53 -14.84 -4.16 -5.90
C PRO A 53 -13.96 -2.97 -6.30
N LEU A 54 -13.83 -2.65 -7.59
CA LEU A 54 -13.03 -1.50 -8.05
C LEU A 54 -13.63 -0.16 -7.64
N VAL A 55 -14.95 -0.11 -7.39
CA VAL A 55 -15.63 1.10 -6.89
C VAL A 55 -15.07 1.55 -5.54
N ALA A 56 -14.54 0.62 -4.73
CA ALA A 56 -13.95 0.96 -3.44
C ALA A 56 -12.68 1.83 -3.58
N ILE A 57 -11.92 1.69 -4.67
CA ILE A 57 -10.65 2.40 -4.89
C ILE A 57 -10.83 3.93 -4.92
N PRO A 58 -11.65 4.52 -5.81
CA PRO A 58 -11.86 5.97 -5.84
C PRO A 58 -12.38 6.52 -4.52
N PHE A 59 -13.28 5.79 -3.85
CA PHE A 59 -13.86 6.25 -2.60
C PHE A 59 -12.88 6.17 -1.43
N PHE A 60 -12.03 5.15 -1.32
CA PHE A 60 -10.98 5.13 -0.31
C PHE A 60 -9.90 6.19 -0.56
N ILE A 61 -9.51 6.41 -1.83
CA ILE A 61 -8.62 7.52 -2.21
C ILE A 61 -9.24 8.86 -1.80
N LEU A 62 -10.52 9.07 -2.12
CA LEU A 62 -11.25 10.28 -1.79
C LEU A 62 -11.36 10.46 -0.27
N ALA A 63 -11.69 9.40 0.48
CA ALA A 63 -11.77 9.43 1.94
C ALA A 63 -10.44 9.86 2.55
N GLY A 64 -9.32 9.24 2.14
CA GLY A 64 -7.98 9.62 2.59
C GLY A 64 -7.65 11.09 2.33
N ASN A 65 -7.90 11.58 1.11
CA ASN A 65 -7.64 12.97 0.75
C ASN A 65 -8.56 13.95 1.52
N LEU A 66 -9.83 13.58 1.76
CA LEU A 66 -10.77 14.38 2.55
C LEU A 66 -10.37 14.46 4.03
N MET A 67 -9.81 13.39 4.58
CA MET A 67 -9.31 13.39 5.95
C MET A 67 -8.13 14.32 6.14
N GLU A 68 -7.20 14.32 5.19
CA GLU A 68 -6.08 15.24 5.15
C GLU A 68 -6.60 16.68 5.12
N ALA A 69 -7.46 17.01 4.13
CA ALA A 69 -8.03 18.35 3.97
C ALA A 69 -8.91 18.77 5.17
N GLY A 70 -9.61 17.83 5.81
CA GLY A 70 -10.44 18.05 7.00
C GLY A 70 -9.66 18.19 8.30
N GLY A 71 -8.34 18.02 8.28
CA GLY A 71 -7.46 18.10 9.45
C GLY A 71 -7.55 16.91 10.39
N ILE A 72 -8.15 15.80 9.96
CA ILE A 72 -8.31 14.58 10.78
C ILE A 72 -6.93 14.01 11.16
N SER A 73 -5.96 14.04 10.22
CA SER A 73 -4.59 13.55 10.41
C SER A 73 -3.86 14.21 11.59
N GLU A 74 -4.01 15.53 11.78
CA GLU A 74 -3.38 16.25 12.90
C GLU A 74 -3.84 15.73 14.26
N ARG A 75 -5.14 15.38 14.39
CA ARG A 75 -5.66 14.84 15.65
C ARG A 75 -5.12 13.44 15.91
N MET A 76 -4.94 12.64 14.86
CA MET A 76 -4.35 11.30 14.96
C MET A 76 -2.89 11.36 15.40
N VAL A 77 -2.13 12.34 14.90
CA VAL A 77 -0.76 12.61 15.35
C VAL A 77 -0.72 12.96 16.84
N GLU A 78 -1.56 13.89 17.29
CA GLU A 78 -1.62 14.28 18.71
C GLU A 78 -2.01 13.12 19.63
N PHE A 79 -2.95 12.28 19.18
CA PHE A 79 -3.30 11.06 19.90
C PHE A 79 -2.13 10.09 19.96
N ALA A 80 -1.48 9.78 18.83
CA ALA A 80 -0.32 8.90 18.81
C ALA A 80 0.81 9.43 19.73
N LYS A 81 1.06 10.75 19.70
CA LYS A 81 2.02 11.41 20.60
C LYS A 81 1.64 11.23 22.08
N SER A 82 0.36 11.25 22.41
CA SER A 82 -0.10 11.02 23.78
C SER A 82 0.17 9.58 24.26
N VAL A 83 0.12 8.59 23.35
CA VAL A 83 0.33 7.16 23.66
C VAL A 83 1.81 6.85 23.83
N VAL A 84 2.65 7.23 22.86
CA VAL A 84 4.07 6.80 22.80
C VAL A 84 5.08 7.94 22.98
N GLY A 85 4.64 9.19 23.11
CA GLY A 85 5.55 10.34 23.26
C GLY A 85 6.29 10.40 24.60
N GLY A 86 5.83 9.66 25.63
CA GLY A 86 6.43 9.67 26.96
C GLY A 86 7.75 8.90 27.11
N ILE A 87 8.16 8.15 26.08
CA ILE A 87 9.42 7.39 26.07
C ILE A 87 10.50 8.12 25.27
N GLN A 88 11.78 7.81 25.55
CA GLN A 88 12.87 8.26 24.68
C GLN A 88 12.68 7.69 23.27
N GLY A 89 12.77 8.53 22.24
CA GLY A 89 12.40 8.11 20.88
C GLY A 89 10.92 8.30 20.55
N GLY A 90 10.14 8.85 21.49
CA GLY A 90 8.68 8.89 21.42
C GLY A 90 8.13 9.60 20.19
N LEU A 91 8.82 10.61 19.66
CA LEU A 91 8.37 11.31 18.45
C LEU A 91 8.58 10.47 17.18
N ALA A 92 9.66 9.68 17.12
CA ALA A 92 9.87 8.70 16.06
C ALA A 92 8.86 7.54 16.15
N CYS A 93 8.57 7.05 17.35
CA CYS A 93 7.49 6.06 17.55
C CYS A 93 6.12 6.64 17.18
N THR A 94 5.88 7.93 17.46
CA THR A 94 4.65 8.64 17.06
C THR A 94 4.50 8.64 15.54
N CYS A 95 5.58 8.78 14.79
CA CYS A 95 5.57 8.67 13.33
C CYS A 95 5.04 7.32 12.86
N VAL A 96 5.59 6.22 13.38
CA VAL A 96 5.13 4.88 13.01
C VAL A 96 3.68 4.65 13.44
N LEU A 97 3.34 4.96 14.69
CA LEU A 97 1.99 4.74 15.21
C LEU A 97 0.95 5.58 14.47
N THR A 98 1.26 6.84 14.14
CA THR A 98 0.35 7.66 13.31
C THR A 98 0.16 7.04 11.94
N CYS A 99 1.24 6.57 11.30
CA CYS A 99 1.12 5.88 10.01
C CYS A 99 0.26 4.62 10.14
N MET A 100 0.36 3.85 11.23
CA MET A 100 -0.50 2.68 11.46
C MET A 100 -1.99 3.04 11.55
N ILE A 101 -2.33 4.08 12.31
CA ILE A 101 -3.72 4.48 12.51
C ILE A 101 -4.27 5.13 11.22
N PHE A 102 -3.46 5.92 10.51
CA PHE A 102 -3.84 6.57 9.26
C PHE A 102 -3.96 5.58 8.09
N ALA A 103 -3.11 4.55 8.08
CA ALA A 103 -3.17 3.45 7.14
C ALA A 103 -4.53 2.74 7.17
N ALA A 104 -5.10 2.59 8.37
CA ALA A 104 -6.43 2.00 8.56
C ALA A 104 -7.59 2.82 7.98
N VAL A 105 -7.28 3.81 7.14
CA VAL A 105 -8.26 4.68 6.50
C VAL A 105 -7.89 5.09 5.08
N ALA A 106 -6.64 5.50 4.83
CA ALA A 106 -6.25 6.07 3.54
C ALA A 106 -5.96 5.02 2.46
N GLY A 107 -5.51 3.82 2.84
CA GLY A 107 -5.13 2.75 1.91
C GLY A 107 -4.04 3.10 0.89
N SER A 108 -3.31 4.20 1.12
CA SER A 108 -2.30 4.77 0.23
C SER A 108 -1.08 5.22 1.05
N SER A 109 0.09 4.67 0.71
CA SER A 109 1.36 4.99 1.38
C SER A 109 1.93 6.34 0.95
N VAL A 110 1.76 6.74 -0.31
CA VAL A 110 2.16 8.07 -0.80
C VAL A 110 1.35 9.18 -0.10
N ALA A 111 0.03 9.01 0.01
CA ALA A 111 -0.82 9.96 0.72
C ALA A 111 -0.45 10.05 2.21
N THR A 112 -0.18 8.90 2.84
CA THR A 112 0.31 8.83 4.23
C THR A 112 1.64 9.58 4.40
N THR A 113 2.56 9.44 3.44
CA THR A 113 3.86 10.12 3.44
C THR A 113 3.71 11.63 3.46
N PHE A 114 2.85 12.18 2.61
CA PHE A 114 2.60 13.62 2.58
C PHE A 114 1.86 14.11 3.83
N ALA A 115 0.75 13.47 4.18
CA ALA A 115 -0.13 13.92 5.27
C ALA A 115 0.57 13.86 6.64
N VAL A 116 1.20 12.73 6.97
CA VAL A 116 1.86 12.54 8.26
C VAL A 116 3.25 13.19 8.26
N GLY A 117 3.98 13.08 7.14
CA GLY A 117 5.31 13.63 6.99
C GLY A 117 5.35 15.15 7.12
N ALA A 118 4.36 15.86 6.58
CA ALA A 118 4.27 17.32 6.67
C ALA A 118 4.22 17.83 8.11
N ILE A 119 3.76 16.99 9.04
CA ILE A 119 3.65 17.31 10.47
C ILE A 119 4.89 16.80 11.22
N LEU A 120 5.24 15.53 11.04
CA LEU A 120 6.21 14.85 11.89
C LEU A 120 7.66 15.00 11.46
N ILE A 121 7.97 15.16 10.16
CA ILE A 121 9.34 15.44 9.73
C ILE A 121 9.84 16.76 10.34
N PRO A 122 9.13 17.91 10.19
CA PRO A 122 9.55 19.17 10.81
C PRO A 122 9.55 19.12 12.35
N ALA A 123 8.62 18.36 12.96
CA ALA A 123 8.62 18.18 14.42
C ALA A 123 9.87 17.44 14.91
N MET A 124 10.24 16.32 14.27
CA MET A 124 11.44 15.56 14.58
C MET A 124 12.70 16.40 14.42
N VAL A 125 12.81 17.16 13.33
CA VAL A 125 13.97 18.05 13.10
C VAL A 125 14.09 19.12 14.18
N ARG A 126 12.98 19.73 14.62
CA ARG A 126 12.98 20.70 15.73
C ARG A 126 13.40 20.09 17.07
N HIS A 127 13.17 18.80 17.26
CA HIS A 127 13.60 18.03 18.43
C HIS A 127 15.02 17.44 18.29
N GLY A 128 15.76 17.83 17.26
CA GLY A 128 17.17 17.46 17.07
C GLY A 128 17.40 16.13 16.36
N TYR A 129 16.38 15.49 15.80
CA TYR A 129 16.58 14.34 14.92
C TYR A 129 17.21 14.78 13.59
N PRO A 130 18.16 14.00 13.03
CA PRO A 130 18.68 14.28 11.69
C PRO A 130 17.55 14.27 10.66
N ALA A 131 17.44 15.32 9.85
CA ALA A 131 16.40 15.42 8.82
C ALA A 131 16.37 14.24 7.84
N PRO A 132 17.52 13.69 7.38
CA PRO A 132 17.53 12.48 6.56
C PRO A 132 16.94 11.25 7.29
N PHE A 133 17.21 11.10 8.59
CA PHE A 133 16.64 10.01 9.38
C PHE A 133 15.12 10.15 9.51
N ALA A 134 14.64 11.35 9.83
CA ALA A 134 13.21 11.64 9.94
C ALA A 134 12.46 11.36 8.63
N ALA A 135 13.04 11.75 7.49
CA ALA A 135 12.47 11.51 6.17
C ALA A 135 12.48 10.02 5.79
N SER A 136 13.59 9.31 6.02
CA SER A 136 13.67 7.85 5.76
C SER A 136 12.72 7.05 6.64
N LEU A 137 12.57 7.43 7.92
CA LEU A 137 11.58 6.85 8.83
C LEU A 137 10.16 7.07 8.30
N GLN A 138 9.82 8.30 7.93
CA GLN A 138 8.49 8.62 7.41
C GLN A 138 8.18 7.81 6.16
N ALA A 139 9.10 7.74 5.21
CA ALA A 139 8.92 6.94 3.99
C ALA A 139 8.65 5.46 4.31
N SER A 140 9.43 4.90 5.25
CA SER A 140 9.33 3.49 5.66
C SER A 140 8.06 3.19 6.45
N ALA A 141 7.68 4.07 7.37
CA ALA A 141 6.46 3.92 8.17
C ALA A 141 5.20 4.09 7.33
N ALA A 142 5.23 4.96 6.32
CA ALA A 142 4.09 5.21 5.45
C ALA A 142 3.73 4.00 4.57
N GLU A 143 4.63 3.05 4.35
CA GLU A 143 4.32 1.76 3.68
C GLU A 143 3.24 0.96 4.41
N LEU A 144 3.09 1.16 5.71
CA LEU A 144 1.97 0.58 6.45
C LEU A 144 0.62 1.00 5.85
N GLY A 145 0.57 2.15 5.17
CA GLY A 145 -0.56 2.68 4.39
C GLY A 145 -1.09 1.75 3.30
N VAL A 146 -0.27 0.83 2.78
CA VAL A 146 -0.71 -0.18 1.81
C VAL A 146 -0.80 -1.58 2.40
N ILE A 147 -0.38 -1.78 3.64
CA ILE A 147 -0.36 -3.09 4.32
C ILE A 147 -1.52 -3.22 5.31
N ILE A 148 -1.78 -2.17 6.10
CA ILE A 148 -2.88 -2.15 7.07
C ILE A 148 -4.18 -1.78 6.34
N PRO A 149 -5.28 -2.55 6.51
CA PRO A 149 -6.51 -2.34 5.75
C PRO A 149 -7.33 -1.15 6.24
N PRO A 150 -8.13 -0.52 5.35
CA PRO A 150 -8.34 -0.87 3.94
C PRO A 150 -7.12 -0.56 3.08
N SER A 151 -6.82 -1.40 2.08
CA SER A 151 -5.62 -1.28 1.23
C SER A 151 -5.97 -1.36 -0.26
N ILE A 152 -5.56 -0.34 -1.02
CA ILE A 152 -5.77 -0.30 -2.48
C ILE A 152 -5.04 -1.46 -3.18
N PRO A 153 -3.75 -1.73 -2.89
CA PRO A 153 -3.05 -2.90 -3.43
C PRO A 153 -3.76 -4.24 -3.17
N MET A 154 -4.39 -4.42 -2.00
CA MET A 154 -5.16 -5.63 -1.71
C MET A 154 -6.44 -5.73 -2.55
N ILE A 155 -7.13 -4.62 -2.80
CA ILE A 155 -8.28 -4.59 -3.72
C ILE A 155 -7.83 -4.97 -5.13
N LEU A 156 -6.71 -4.42 -5.60
CA LEU A 156 -6.18 -4.74 -6.93
C LEU A 156 -5.81 -6.23 -7.05
N PHE A 157 -5.16 -6.79 -6.03
CA PHE A 157 -4.86 -8.21 -6.00
C PHE A 157 -6.14 -9.04 -6.05
N ALA A 158 -7.12 -8.71 -5.19
CA ALA A 158 -8.43 -9.37 -5.14
C ALA A 158 -9.11 -9.40 -6.50
N VAL A 159 -9.17 -8.25 -7.17
CA VAL A 159 -9.82 -8.07 -8.46
C VAL A 159 -9.06 -8.78 -9.59
N SER A 160 -7.73 -8.79 -9.55
CA SER A 160 -6.90 -9.44 -10.58
C SER A 160 -6.85 -10.95 -10.45
N THR A 161 -7.13 -11.49 -9.26
CA THR A 161 -7.03 -12.93 -8.96
C THR A 161 -8.37 -13.57 -8.62
N ASP A 162 -9.45 -12.79 -8.65
CA ASP A 162 -10.79 -13.16 -8.21
C ASP A 162 -10.80 -13.77 -6.78
N THR A 163 -9.96 -13.23 -5.90
CA THR A 163 -9.92 -13.56 -4.46
C THR A 163 -10.76 -12.58 -3.63
N SER A 164 -11.07 -12.94 -2.37
CA SER A 164 -11.90 -12.13 -1.49
C SER A 164 -11.15 -10.91 -0.94
N THR A 165 -11.63 -9.70 -1.26
CA THR A 165 -11.11 -8.44 -0.70
C THR A 165 -11.19 -8.40 0.83
N GLY A 166 -12.29 -8.92 1.41
CA GLY A 166 -12.48 -8.94 2.86
C GLY A 166 -11.50 -9.85 3.58
N GLU A 167 -11.18 -11.01 3.00
CA GLU A 167 -10.18 -11.94 3.54
C GLU A 167 -8.76 -11.36 3.47
N LEU A 168 -8.41 -10.69 2.36
CA LEU A 168 -7.14 -9.99 2.23
C LEU A 168 -7.00 -8.85 3.24
N PHE A 169 -8.08 -8.11 3.49
CA PHE A 169 -8.07 -7.07 4.51
C PHE A 169 -7.75 -7.68 5.88
N ILE A 170 -8.50 -8.68 6.36
CA ILE A 170 -8.22 -9.21 7.71
C ILE A 170 -6.81 -9.83 7.79
N ALA A 171 -6.34 -10.43 6.71
CA ALA A 171 -5.01 -11.02 6.62
C ALA A 171 -3.86 -9.99 6.66
N GLY A 172 -4.12 -8.73 6.33
CA GLY A 172 -3.14 -7.64 6.38
C GLY A 172 -2.88 -7.07 7.77
N VAL A 173 -3.81 -7.27 8.72
CA VAL A 173 -3.78 -6.63 10.04
C VAL A 173 -2.54 -7.06 10.84
N MET A 174 -2.30 -8.36 11.02
CA MET A 174 -1.15 -8.85 11.79
C MET A 174 0.20 -8.56 11.13
N PRO A 175 0.38 -8.76 9.80
CA PRO A 175 1.58 -8.29 9.09
C PRO A 175 1.86 -6.80 9.30
N GLY A 176 0.83 -5.95 9.22
CA GLY A 176 0.96 -4.52 9.45
C GLY A 176 1.36 -4.19 10.89
N ILE A 177 0.77 -4.86 11.88
CA ILE A 177 1.15 -4.71 13.29
C ILE A 177 2.59 -5.16 13.51
N LEU A 178 3.01 -6.30 12.93
CA LEU A 178 4.38 -6.80 13.04
C LEU A 178 5.38 -5.77 12.52
N ILE A 179 5.17 -5.25 11.30
CA ILE A 179 6.05 -4.25 10.70
C ILE A 179 6.06 -2.96 11.52
N GLY A 180 4.90 -2.47 11.95
CA GLY A 180 4.79 -1.28 12.77
C GLY A 180 5.52 -1.41 14.11
N VAL A 181 5.32 -2.52 14.83
CA VAL A 181 6.02 -2.79 16.10
C VAL A 181 7.52 -2.95 15.89
N ALA A 182 7.94 -3.66 14.84
CA ALA A 182 9.37 -3.82 14.53
C ALA A 182 10.05 -2.48 14.20
N LEU A 183 9.38 -1.59 13.45
CA LEU A 183 9.86 -0.24 13.17
C LEU A 183 9.91 0.62 14.44
N MET A 184 8.88 0.58 15.29
CA MET A 184 8.88 1.28 16.59
C MET A 184 10.03 0.80 17.49
N PHE A 185 10.25 -0.51 17.54
CA PHE A 185 11.36 -1.10 18.31
C PHE A 185 12.72 -0.63 17.78
N TYR A 186 12.90 -0.62 16.46
CA TYR A 186 14.13 -0.15 15.82
C TYR A 186 14.40 1.34 16.13
N VAL A 187 13.41 2.22 15.96
CA VAL A 187 13.61 3.66 16.22
C VAL A 187 13.84 3.97 17.69
N TRP A 188 13.21 3.22 18.60
CA TRP A 188 13.48 3.31 20.04
C TRP A 188 14.94 2.95 20.35
N LEU A 189 15.43 1.83 19.79
CA LEU A 189 16.83 1.42 19.93
C LEU A 189 17.79 2.46 19.34
N TYR A 190 17.48 2.98 18.16
CA TYR A 190 18.27 4.01 17.48
C TYR A 190 18.34 5.30 18.31
N ALA A 191 17.20 5.76 18.84
CA ALA A 191 17.14 6.95 19.68
C ALA A 191 17.96 6.77 20.97
N LYS A 192 17.87 5.60 21.60
CA LYS A 192 18.65 5.27 22.80
C LYS A 192 20.15 5.26 22.53
N ARG A 193 20.59 4.62 21.45
CA ARG A 193 22.01 4.54 21.05
C ARG A 193 22.60 5.89 20.67
N ASN A 194 21.84 6.73 19.97
CA ASN A 194 22.31 8.03 19.49
C ASN A 194 22.00 9.19 20.45
N ASN A 195 21.52 8.91 21.67
CA ASN A 195 21.13 9.93 22.65
C ASN A 195 20.08 10.95 22.15
N LEU A 196 19.25 10.56 21.19
CA LEU A 196 18.17 11.38 20.64
C LEU A 196 16.87 11.21 21.44
N GLY A 197 15.93 12.15 21.26
CA GLY A 197 14.56 12.01 21.74
C GLY A 197 14.36 12.11 23.27
N LYS A 198 15.32 12.68 24.00
CA LYS A 198 15.22 12.85 25.47
C LYS A 198 14.10 13.80 25.91
N ARG A 199 13.67 14.68 25.00
CA ARG A 199 12.64 15.70 25.22
C ARG A 199 11.38 15.46 24.38
N ASP A 200 11.21 14.28 23.81
CA ASP A 200 10.05 13.98 22.95
C ASP A 200 8.71 14.02 23.69
N GLY A 201 8.74 13.86 25.01
CA GLY A 201 7.58 14.03 25.88
C GLY A 201 7.17 15.48 26.11
N GLU A 202 7.98 16.46 25.72
CA GLU A 202 7.65 17.89 25.88
C GLU A 202 6.48 18.27 24.96
N GLY A 203 5.50 18.99 25.53
CA GLY A 203 4.27 19.35 24.84
C GLY A 203 3.39 18.15 24.49
N ARG A 204 3.48 17.03 25.24
CA ARG A 204 2.56 15.90 25.12
C ARG A 204 1.25 16.23 25.84
N LEU A 205 0.12 16.08 25.14
CA LEU A 205 -1.19 16.07 25.79
C LEU A 205 -1.36 14.77 26.61
N PRO A 206 -2.01 14.82 27.80
CA PRO A 206 -2.38 13.60 28.50
C PRO A 206 -3.30 12.74 27.63
N LEU A 207 -3.24 11.41 27.82
CA LEU A 207 -3.92 10.43 26.98
C LEU A 207 -5.42 10.72 26.82
N TRP A 208 -6.10 11.04 27.92
CA TRP A 208 -7.55 11.24 27.92
C TRP A 208 -8.02 12.49 27.16
N PRO A 209 -7.44 13.69 27.37
CA PRO A 209 -7.66 14.84 26.51
C PRO A 209 -7.36 14.57 25.03
N ALA A 210 -6.24 13.92 24.72
CA ALA A 210 -5.88 13.61 23.34
C ALA A 210 -6.87 12.64 22.69
N PHE A 211 -7.30 11.62 23.43
CA PHE A 211 -8.35 10.69 23.00
C PHE A 211 -9.67 11.40 22.72
N LYS A 212 -10.13 12.29 23.62
CA LYS A 212 -11.34 13.08 23.39
C LYS A 212 -11.24 13.94 22.13
N ASN A 213 -10.09 14.56 21.89
CA ASN A 213 -9.85 15.39 20.70
C ASN A 213 -9.83 14.57 19.40
N ALA A 214 -9.28 13.35 19.46
CA ALA A 214 -9.15 12.44 18.33
C ALA A 214 -10.28 11.41 18.20
N TRP A 215 -11.25 11.38 19.11
CA TRP A 215 -12.31 10.37 19.16
C TRP A 215 -13.00 10.17 17.81
N LEU A 216 -13.38 11.26 17.15
CA LEU A 216 -14.01 11.21 15.84
C LEU A 216 -13.06 10.77 14.72
N ALA A 217 -11.76 11.04 14.84
CA ALA A 217 -10.77 10.53 13.90
C ALA A 217 -10.59 9.01 14.05
N LEU A 218 -10.49 8.54 15.30
CA LEU A 218 -10.29 7.13 15.65
C LEU A 218 -11.53 6.27 15.41
N LEU A 219 -12.72 6.88 15.41
CA LEU A 219 -13.96 6.18 15.09
C LEU A 219 -14.02 5.73 13.62
N MET A 220 -13.31 6.39 12.70
CA MET A 220 -13.37 6.04 11.28
C MET A 220 -12.82 4.63 10.96
N PRO A 221 -11.59 4.24 11.39
CA PRO A 221 -11.13 2.86 11.28
C PRO A 221 -12.10 1.84 11.87
N VAL A 222 -12.71 2.17 13.01
CA VAL A 222 -13.67 1.29 13.71
C VAL A 222 -14.96 1.12 12.89
N ILE A 223 -15.49 2.20 12.29
CA ILE A 223 -16.66 2.12 11.41
C ILE A 223 -16.36 1.28 10.17
N ILE A 224 -15.19 1.48 9.54
CA ILE A 224 -14.81 0.78 8.31
C ILE A 224 -14.60 -0.71 8.61
N LEU A 225 -13.65 -1.04 9.50
CA LEU A 225 -13.28 -2.42 9.79
C LEU A 225 -14.40 -3.14 10.56
N GLY A 226 -14.99 -2.48 11.56
CA GLY A 226 -16.10 -3.05 12.33
C GLY A 226 -17.37 -3.24 11.47
N GLY A 227 -17.62 -2.35 10.51
CA GLY A 227 -18.73 -2.51 9.56
C GLY A 227 -18.51 -3.66 8.59
N ILE A 228 -17.28 -3.83 8.08
CA ILE A 228 -16.91 -4.93 7.18
C ILE A 228 -17.01 -6.27 7.90
N TYR A 229 -16.31 -6.43 9.03
CA TYR A 229 -16.26 -7.71 9.73
C TYR A 229 -17.52 -8.01 10.55
N GLY A 230 -18.28 -6.98 10.92
CA GLY A 230 -19.62 -7.13 11.48
C GLY A 230 -20.68 -7.55 10.45
N GLY A 231 -20.32 -7.65 9.17
CA GLY A 231 -21.23 -8.05 8.10
C GLY A 231 -22.27 -7.00 7.72
N VAL A 232 -22.09 -5.75 8.19
CA VAL A 232 -23.01 -4.64 7.91
C VAL A 232 -22.72 -4.04 6.53
N PHE A 233 -21.44 -3.95 6.17
CA PHE A 233 -20.98 -3.36 4.91
C PHE A 233 -20.06 -4.31 4.14
N THR A 234 -20.14 -4.27 2.83
CA THR A 234 -19.04 -4.71 1.97
C THR A 234 -17.89 -3.69 1.98
N PRO A 235 -16.66 -4.05 1.55
CA PRO A 235 -15.57 -3.08 1.41
C PRO A 235 -15.95 -1.86 0.54
N THR A 236 -16.76 -2.06 -0.50
CA THR A 236 -17.25 -0.99 -1.36
C THR A 236 -18.20 -0.05 -0.61
N GLU A 237 -19.19 -0.58 0.11
CA GLU A 237 -20.10 0.24 0.92
C GLU A 237 -19.36 0.98 2.04
N ALA A 238 -18.41 0.31 2.70
CA ALA A 238 -17.59 0.90 3.74
C ALA A 238 -16.77 2.10 3.23
N SER A 239 -16.28 2.06 1.99
CA SER A 239 -15.57 3.17 1.36
C SER A 239 -16.46 4.41 1.17
N VAL A 240 -17.73 4.22 0.78
CA VAL A 240 -18.71 5.31 0.63
C VAL A 240 -19.06 5.90 1.99
N VAL A 241 -19.27 5.05 2.99
CA VAL A 241 -19.49 5.47 4.39
C VAL A 241 -18.30 6.29 4.89
N ALA A 242 -17.06 5.88 4.59
CA ALA A 242 -15.85 6.61 4.96
C ALA A 242 -15.82 8.02 4.34
N VAL A 243 -16.17 8.16 3.05
CA VAL A 243 -16.27 9.47 2.38
C VAL A 243 -17.33 10.35 3.04
N MET A 244 -18.53 9.84 3.25
CA MET A 244 -19.63 10.58 3.88
C MET A 244 -19.26 11.03 5.29
N TYR A 245 -18.61 10.16 6.06
CA TYR A 245 -18.10 10.48 7.39
C TYR A 245 -17.00 11.55 7.34
N ALA A 246 -16.03 11.43 6.43
CA ALA A 246 -14.95 12.41 6.27
C ALA A 246 -15.49 13.81 5.92
N VAL A 247 -16.45 13.90 5.00
CA VAL A 247 -17.14 15.16 4.67
C VAL A 247 -17.87 15.70 5.90
N PHE A 248 -18.64 14.86 6.59
CA PHE A 248 -19.44 15.29 7.74
C PHE A 248 -18.57 15.85 8.86
N VAL A 249 -17.56 15.07 9.30
CA VAL A 249 -16.64 15.48 10.36
C VAL A 249 -15.81 16.68 9.93
N GLY A 250 -15.24 16.68 8.72
CA GLY A 250 -14.39 17.76 8.24
C GLY A 250 -15.13 19.09 8.01
N LYS A 251 -16.39 19.05 7.54
CA LYS A 251 -17.20 20.25 7.24
C LYS A 251 -17.95 20.77 8.45
N PHE A 252 -18.68 19.92 9.17
CA PHE A 252 -19.60 20.38 10.21
C PHE A 252 -18.97 20.45 11.60
N ILE A 253 -18.09 19.49 11.93
CA ILE A 253 -17.50 19.40 13.26
C ILE A 253 -16.18 20.16 13.31
N TYR A 254 -15.22 19.79 12.47
CA TYR A 254 -13.90 20.41 12.44
C TYR A 254 -13.87 21.73 11.67
N ARG A 255 -14.91 22.01 10.87
CA ARG A 255 -15.09 23.27 10.11
C ARG A 255 -13.84 23.68 9.31
N ARG A 256 -13.12 22.68 8.79
CA ARG A 256 -11.92 22.87 7.98
C ARG A 256 -12.16 22.68 6.49
N LEU A 257 -13.22 21.97 6.09
CA LEU A 257 -13.55 21.74 4.69
C LEU A 257 -14.41 22.88 4.12
N THR A 258 -13.80 23.74 3.32
CA THR A 258 -14.48 24.70 2.44
C THR A 258 -14.89 24.06 1.11
N PHE A 259 -15.79 24.71 0.37
CA PHE A 259 -16.19 24.24 -0.96
C PHE A 259 -15.00 24.15 -1.93
N LYS A 260 -14.07 25.12 -1.85
CA LYS A 260 -12.84 25.11 -2.66
C LYS A 260 -11.97 23.89 -2.33
N GLN A 261 -11.71 23.63 -1.04
CA GLN A 261 -10.94 22.46 -0.64
C GLN A 261 -11.62 21.15 -1.04
N LEU A 262 -12.96 21.09 -0.97
CA LEU A 262 -13.71 19.93 -1.44
C LEU A 262 -13.51 19.71 -2.94
N SER A 263 -13.61 20.76 -3.76
CA SER A 263 -13.36 20.70 -5.20
C SER A 263 -11.92 20.28 -5.52
N ASP A 264 -10.93 20.87 -4.86
CA ASP A 264 -9.52 20.52 -5.05
C ASP A 264 -9.26 19.05 -4.67
N THR A 265 -9.88 18.59 -3.59
CA THR A 265 -9.78 17.21 -3.11
C THR A 265 -10.43 16.22 -4.08
N LEU A 266 -11.60 16.55 -4.63
CA LEU A 266 -12.26 15.73 -5.65
C LEU A 266 -11.39 15.63 -6.90
N HIS A 267 -10.87 16.75 -7.39
CA HIS A 267 -10.01 16.76 -8.57
C HIS A 267 -8.76 15.90 -8.38
N LYS A 268 -8.05 16.04 -7.25
CA LYS A 268 -6.90 15.20 -6.91
C LYS A 268 -7.26 13.71 -6.89
N SER A 269 -8.40 13.37 -6.29
CA SER A 269 -8.87 11.98 -6.17
C SER A 269 -9.23 11.37 -7.52
N VAL A 270 -9.85 12.15 -8.41
CA VAL A 270 -10.17 11.74 -9.78
C VAL A 270 -8.90 11.46 -10.58
N VAL A 271 -7.88 12.33 -10.49
CA VAL A 271 -6.61 12.12 -11.21
C VAL A 271 -5.93 10.83 -10.74
N SER A 272 -5.82 10.60 -9.42
CA SER A 272 -5.23 9.37 -8.89
C SER A 272 -6.01 8.13 -9.31
N THR A 273 -7.35 8.19 -9.28
CA THR A 273 -8.21 7.09 -9.71
C THR A 273 -8.05 6.80 -11.21
N ALA A 274 -8.02 7.84 -12.05
CA ALA A 274 -7.93 7.70 -13.51
C ALA A 274 -6.66 6.96 -13.93
N VAL A 275 -5.53 7.23 -13.26
CA VAL A 275 -4.28 6.51 -13.51
C VAL A 275 -4.42 5.02 -13.20
N ILE A 276 -5.00 4.66 -12.04
CA ILE A 276 -5.19 3.27 -11.64
C ILE A 276 -6.17 2.55 -12.57
N MET A 277 -7.31 3.17 -12.89
CA MET A 277 -8.29 2.60 -13.82
C MET A 277 -7.72 2.41 -15.22
N PHE A 278 -6.87 3.33 -15.69
CA PHE A 278 -6.19 3.19 -16.96
C PHE A 278 -5.20 2.01 -16.98
N VAL A 279 -4.48 1.76 -15.88
CA VAL A 279 -3.64 0.57 -15.71
C VAL A 279 -4.49 -0.70 -15.77
N ILE A 280 -5.59 -0.76 -15.01
CA ILE A 280 -6.47 -1.93 -14.93
C ILE A 280 -7.05 -2.27 -16.30
N ALA A 281 -7.55 -1.27 -17.03
CA ALA A 281 -8.13 -1.49 -18.36
C ALA A 281 -7.13 -2.18 -19.29
N ASN A 282 -5.92 -1.62 -19.44
CA ASN A 282 -4.90 -2.16 -20.33
C ASN A 282 -4.39 -3.53 -19.88
N ALA A 283 -4.24 -3.72 -18.57
CA ALA A 283 -3.78 -4.99 -18.02
C ALA A 283 -4.83 -6.11 -18.11
N GLY A 284 -6.12 -5.77 -18.18
CA GLY A 284 -7.19 -6.73 -18.48
C GLY A 284 -6.98 -7.42 -19.83
N ILE A 285 -6.69 -6.65 -20.89
CA ILE A 285 -6.36 -7.21 -22.21
C ILE A 285 -5.11 -8.10 -22.11
N PHE A 286 -4.07 -7.61 -21.43
CA PHE A 286 -2.81 -8.33 -21.27
C PHE A 286 -3.02 -9.69 -20.57
N SER A 287 -3.72 -9.69 -19.42
CA SER A 287 -4.06 -10.88 -18.65
C SER A 287 -4.88 -11.88 -19.48
N PHE A 288 -5.89 -11.40 -20.21
CA PHE A 288 -6.68 -12.25 -21.12
C PHE A 288 -5.80 -12.97 -22.15
N LEU A 289 -4.90 -12.24 -22.81
CA LEU A 289 -4.02 -12.80 -23.84
C LEU A 289 -2.98 -13.77 -23.26
N LEU A 290 -2.44 -13.49 -22.07
CA LEU A 290 -1.51 -14.41 -21.40
C LEU A 290 -2.18 -15.72 -21.00
N ASN A 291 -3.39 -15.64 -20.43
CA ASN A 291 -4.18 -16.81 -20.07
C ASN A 291 -4.52 -17.64 -21.30
N ARG A 292 -4.96 -16.98 -22.39
CA ARG A 292 -5.22 -17.66 -23.67
C ARG A 292 -3.98 -18.35 -24.25
N ALA A 293 -2.80 -17.78 -24.04
CA ALA A 293 -1.53 -18.33 -24.53
C ALA A 293 -0.95 -19.44 -23.63
N GLY A 294 -1.58 -19.77 -22.50
CA GLY A 294 -1.08 -20.78 -21.56
C GLY A 294 0.23 -20.38 -20.85
N ILE A 295 0.53 -19.07 -20.78
CA ILE A 295 1.78 -18.57 -20.22
C ILE A 295 1.91 -18.87 -18.72
N PRO A 296 0.87 -18.70 -17.87
CA PRO A 296 0.96 -19.08 -16.47
C PRO A 296 1.31 -20.57 -16.26
N ASP A 297 0.77 -21.46 -17.09
CA ASP A 297 1.09 -22.90 -17.01
C ASP A 297 2.52 -23.20 -17.43
N ALA A 298 2.97 -22.63 -18.54
CA ALA A 298 4.35 -22.78 -19.01
C ALA A 298 5.36 -22.22 -18.00
N LEU A 299 5.06 -21.06 -17.41
CA LEU A 299 5.87 -20.46 -16.35
C LEU A 299 5.91 -21.36 -15.11
N GLY A 300 4.78 -21.96 -14.73
CA GLY A 300 4.73 -22.90 -13.61
C GLY A 300 5.60 -24.15 -13.83
N VAL A 301 5.57 -24.72 -15.03
CA VAL A 301 6.43 -25.87 -15.39
C VAL A 301 7.91 -25.48 -15.37
N TRP A 302 8.26 -24.32 -15.94
CA TRP A 302 9.64 -23.83 -15.94
C TRP A 302 10.15 -23.53 -14.53
N LEU A 303 9.34 -22.87 -13.69
CA LEU A 303 9.69 -22.60 -12.30
C LEU A 303 9.82 -23.88 -11.47
N ALA A 304 8.98 -24.89 -11.72
CA ALA A 304 9.08 -26.20 -11.07
C ALA A 304 10.36 -26.97 -11.43
N GLN A 305 11.04 -26.64 -12.54
CA GLN A 305 12.35 -27.19 -12.88
C GLN A 305 13.50 -26.47 -12.15
N ILE A 306 13.28 -25.24 -11.70
CA ILE A 306 14.28 -24.42 -10.99
C ILE A 306 14.12 -24.57 -9.48
N PHE A 307 12.88 -24.72 -9.00
CA PHE A 307 12.54 -24.72 -7.59
C PHE A 307 11.91 -26.06 -7.19
N ASP A 308 12.61 -26.82 -6.35
CA ASP A 308 12.15 -28.13 -5.87
C ASP A 308 11.16 -28.04 -4.70
N THR A 309 11.13 -26.91 -3.98
CA THR A 309 10.35 -26.77 -2.75
C THR A 309 9.58 -25.45 -2.68
N LYS A 310 8.48 -25.44 -1.93
CA LYS A 310 7.72 -24.23 -1.59
C LYS A 310 8.62 -23.12 -1.01
N LEU A 311 9.63 -23.50 -0.22
CA LEU A 311 10.53 -22.56 0.44
C LEU A 311 11.41 -21.82 -0.57
N THR A 312 12.04 -22.56 -1.49
CA THR A 312 12.93 -21.98 -2.50
C THR A 312 12.15 -21.16 -3.52
N PHE A 313 10.94 -21.60 -3.89
CA PHE A 313 10.02 -20.84 -4.72
C PHE A 313 9.66 -19.48 -4.08
N LEU A 314 9.21 -19.46 -2.82
CA LEU A 314 8.84 -18.23 -2.13
C LEU A 314 10.03 -17.26 -1.97
N MET A 315 11.24 -17.79 -1.75
CA MET A 315 12.46 -16.98 -1.73
C MET A 315 12.72 -16.32 -3.09
N GLY A 316 12.63 -17.09 -4.18
CA GLY A 316 12.82 -16.59 -5.55
C GLY A 316 11.79 -15.54 -5.93
N VAL A 317 10.51 -15.79 -5.61
CA VAL A 317 9.43 -14.82 -5.83
C VAL A 317 9.66 -13.56 -5.02
N ASN A 318 10.08 -13.68 -3.76
CA ASN A 318 10.35 -12.51 -2.94
C ASN A 318 11.48 -11.65 -3.51
N ALA A 319 12.58 -12.27 -3.96
CA ALA A 319 13.67 -11.54 -4.59
C ALA A 319 13.21 -10.86 -5.89
N ALA A 320 12.45 -11.57 -6.73
CA ALA A 320 11.94 -11.04 -7.98
C ALA A 320 10.96 -9.87 -7.78
N LEU A 321 9.98 -10.03 -6.89
CA LEU A 321 9.02 -8.97 -6.56
C LEU A 321 9.71 -7.75 -5.95
N PHE A 322 10.77 -7.96 -5.16
CA PHE A 322 11.49 -6.86 -4.52
C PHE A 322 12.20 -6.03 -5.56
N VAL A 323 12.94 -6.68 -6.46
CA VAL A 323 13.60 -6.01 -7.58
C VAL A 323 12.57 -5.30 -8.45
N ILE A 324 11.49 -5.97 -8.84
CA ILE A 324 10.45 -5.37 -9.68
C ILE A 324 9.82 -4.14 -9.00
N GLY A 325 9.51 -4.23 -7.71
CA GLY A 325 8.92 -3.14 -6.94
C GLY A 325 9.82 -1.91 -6.82
N MET A 326 11.13 -2.04 -7.03
CA MET A 326 12.03 -0.86 -7.06
C MET A 326 11.87 -0.02 -8.33
N PHE A 327 11.41 -0.61 -9.44
CA PHE A 327 11.34 0.02 -10.76
C PHE A 327 9.90 0.32 -11.20
N ILE A 328 8.97 -0.56 -10.83
CA ILE A 328 7.58 -0.50 -11.28
C ILE A 328 6.69 -0.16 -10.10
N GLU A 329 5.71 0.71 -10.35
CA GLU A 329 4.72 1.12 -9.36
C GLU A 329 3.83 -0.06 -8.92
N THR A 330 3.52 -0.12 -7.62
CA THR A 330 2.85 -1.25 -6.95
C THR A 330 1.55 -1.68 -7.62
N SER A 331 0.68 -0.73 -7.96
CA SER A 331 -0.61 -1.02 -8.59
C SER A 331 -0.40 -1.71 -9.93
N ALA A 332 0.50 -1.20 -10.77
CA ALA A 332 0.83 -1.83 -12.04
C ALA A 332 1.47 -3.22 -11.87
N SER A 333 2.40 -3.38 -10.92
CA SER A 333 3.01 -4.67 -10.62
C SER A 333 1.98 -5.72 -10.20
N ILE A 334 1.03 -5.37 -9.33
CA ILE A 334 -0.01 -6.31 -8.88
C ILE A 334 -0.90 -6.76 -10.04
N VAL A 335 -1.43 -5.81 -10.82
CA VAL A 335 -2.39 -6.14 -11.87
C VAL A 335 -1.76 -7.01 -12.97
N VAL A 336 -0.46 -6.85 -13.22
CA VAL A 336 0.27 -7.64 -14.22
C VAL A 336 0.75 -9.00 -13.66
N LEU A 337 1.38 -8.98 -12.49
CA LEU A 337 2.10 -10.17 -11.99
C LEU A 337 1.22 -11.09 -11.16
N ALA A 338 0.17 -10.60 -10.50
CA ALA A 338 -0.67 -11.46 -9.65
C ALA A 338 -1.36 -12.58 -10.44
N PRO A 339 -2.00 -12.32 -11.61
CA PRO A 339 -2.60 -13.38 -12.42
C PRO A 339 -1.57 -14.38 -12.96
N LEU A 340 -0.31 -13.95 -13.12
CA LEU A 340 0.77 -14.78 -13.63
C LEU A 340 1.38 -15.67 -12.54
N LEU A 341 1.59 -15.13 -11.35
CA LEU A 341 2.31 -15.79 -10.26
C LEU A 341 1.39 -16.61 -9.35
N LEU A 342 0.14 -16.20 -9.14
CA LEU A 342 -0.77 -16.90 -8.24
C LEU A 342 -1.05 -18.36 -8.67
N PRO A 343 -1.35 -18.66 -9.95
CA PRO A 343 -1.55 -20.05 -10.38
C PRO A 343 -0.33 -20.94 -10.13
N VAL A 344 0.87 -20.37 -10.23
CA VAL A 344 2.11 -21.08 -9.90
C VAL A 344 2.22 -21.27 -8.38
N ALA A 345 1.96 -20.23 -7.59
CA ALA A 345 1.99 -20.32 -6.13
C ALA A 345 1.03 -21.38 -5.58
N LEU A 346 -0.16 -21.52 -6.19
CA LEU A 346 -1.12 -22.58 -5.91
C LEU A 346 -0.55 -23.99 -6.15
N LYS A 347 0.21 -24.20 -7.24
CA LYS A 347 0.88 -25.49 -7.52
C LYS A 347 1.91 -25.85 -6.44
N PHE A 348 2.55 -24.85 -5.83
CA PHE A 348 3.46 -25.03 -4.68
C PHE A 348 2.74 -25.09 -3.31
N GLY A 349 1.41 -25.11 -3.29
CA GLY A 349 0.61 -25.19 -2.06
C GLY A 349 0.64 -23.91 -1.22
N VAL A 350 0.80 -22.75 -1.86
CA VAL A 350 0.64 -21.44 -1.20
C VAL A 350 -0.82 -21.02 -1.30
N GLU A 351 -1.39 -20.62 -0.18
CA GLU A 351 -2.77 -20.15 -0.11
C GLU A 351 -2.90 -18.74 -0.77
N PRO A 352 -3.96 -18.45 -1.56
CA PRO A 352 -4.06 -17.20 -2.32
C PRO A 352 -4.02 -15.90 -1.51
N VAL A 353 -4.73 -15.85 -0.38
CA VAL A 353 -4.76 -14.68 0.50
C VAL A 353 -3.38 -14.45 1.10
N HIS A 354 -2.71 -15.51 1.55
CA HIS A 354 -1.34 -15.42 2.05
C HIS A 354 -0.36 -14.93 0.98
N PHE A 355 -0.47 -15.45 -0.25
CA PHE A 355 0.33 -14.99 -1.38
C PHE A 355 0.08 -13.50 -1.69
N GLY A 356 -1.17 -13.06 -1.62
CA GLY A 356 -1.53 -11.66 -1.77
C GLY A 356 -0.85 -10.75 -0.74
N ILE A 357 -0.83 -11.16 0.53
CA ILE A 357 -0.09 -10.42 1.58
C ILE A 357 1.41 -10.37 1.29
N ILE A 358 2.02 -11.50 0.92
CA ILE A 358 3.45 -11.55 0.55
C ILE A 358 3.72 -10.54 -0.57
N MET A 359 2.90 -10.56 -1.62
CA MET A 359 3.06 -9.68 -2.77
C MET A 359 2.92 -8.20 -2.40
N VAL A 360 1.91 -7.85 -1.60
CA VAL A 360 1.69 -6.46 -1.15
C VAL A 360 2.84 -5.96 -0.30
N VAL A 361 3.29 -6.73 0.70
CA VAL A 361 4.41 -6.34 1.58
C VAL A 361 5.71 -6.21 0.79
N ASN A 362 5.92 -7.08 -0.18
CA ASN A 362 7.12 -7.06 -1.01
C ASN A 362 7.17 -5.84 -1.94
N LEU A 363 6.05 -5.51 -2.59
CA LEU A 363 5.98 -4.32 -3.43
C LEU A 363 6.02 -3.02 -2.60
N ALA A 364 5.45 -3.02 -1.40
CA ALA A 364 5.61 -1.93 -0.42
C ALA A 364 7.09 -1.70 -0.05
N LEU A 365 7.87 -2.77 0.10
CA LEU A 365 9.31 -2.65 0.30
C LEU A 365 10.02 -2.00 -0.90
N GLY A 366 9.56 -2.26 -2.13
CA GLY A 366 10.03 -1.61 -3.36
C GLY A 366 9.76 -0.10 -3.38
N MET A 367 8.62 0.33 -2.86
CA MET A 367 8.22 1.74 -2.80
C MET A 367 9.11 2.61 -1.88
N ILE A 368 9.93 1.99 -1.03
CA ILE A 368 10.93 2.68 -0.20
C ILE A 368 12.37 2.36 -0.59
N THR A 369 12.62 1.63 -1.67
CA THR A 369 13.98 1.22 -2.06
C THR A 369 14.38 1.85 -3.40
N PRO A 370 15.56 2.48 -3.53
CA PRO A 370 16.05 3.00 -4.82
C PRO A 370 16.10 1.90 -5.90
N PRO A 371 15.91 2.21 -7.20
CA PRO A 371 16.16 3.52 -7.80
C PRO A 371 14.96 4.46 -7.93
N PHE A 372 13.70 3.98 -7.90
CA PHE A 372 12.54 4.87 -7.87
C PHE A 372 12.07 5.14 -6.44
N GLY A 373 11.48 4.15 -5.76
CA GLY A 373 10.97 4.33 -4.40
C GLY A 373 10.04 5.55 -4.25
N VAL A 374 8.79 5.46 -4.72
CA VAL A 374 7.84 6.58 -4.75
C VAL A 374 7.63 7.27 -3.39
N ASN A 375 7.69 6.52 -2.29
CA ASN A 375 7.58 7.10 -0.95
C ASN A 375 8.84 7.86 -0.55
N LEU A 376 10.02 7.46 -1.04
CA LEU A 376 11.25 8.23 -0.83
C LEU A 376 11.15 9.59 -1.52
N PHE A 377 10.65 9.64 -2.75
CA PHE A 377 10.46 10.91 -3.45
C PHE A 377 9.44 11.81 -2.74
N ALA A 378 8.34 11.24 -2.26
CA ALA A 378 7.36 11.98 -1.46
C ALA A 378 7.98 12.52 -0.16
N ALA A 379 8.74 11.69 0.57
CA ALA A 379 9.41 12.12 1.80
C ALA A 379 10.50 13.17 1.53
N CYS A 380 11.26 13.05 0.44
CA CYS A 380 12.22 14.04 -0.04
C CYS A 380 11.56 15.39 -0.34
N ALA A 381 10.40 15.38 -1.02
CA ALA A 381 9.64 16.59 -1.33
C ALA A 381 9.18 17.30 -0.05
N VAL A 382 8.70 16.55 0.95
CA VAL A 382 8.31 17.10 2.25
C VAL A 382 9.52 17.61 3.05
N ALA A 383 10.60 16.83 3.10
CA ALA A 383 11.81 17.17 3.85
C ALA A 383 12.68 18.24 3.16
N LYS A 384 12.42 18.53 1.88
CA LYS A 384 13.25 19.38 1.01
C LYS A 384 14.71 18.91 0.97
N LEU A 385 14.89 17.60 0.82
CA LEU A 385 16.22 16.96 0.77
C LEU A 385 16.40 16.18 -0.53
N PRO A 386 17.62 16.15 -1.09
CA PRO A 386 17.93 15.30 -2.23
C PRO A 386 17.98 13.83 -1.81
N LEU A 387 17.61 12.92 -2.72
CA LEU A 387 17.40 11.50 -2.44
C LEU A 387 18.65 10.81 -1.87
N GLU A 388 19.85 11.22 -2.31
CA GLU A 388 21.12 10.61 -1.92
C GLU A 388 21.36 10.70 -0.41
N ARG A 389 20.81 11.74 0.24
CA ARG A 389 20.92 11.90 1.70
C ARG A 389 20.10 10.87 2.47
N LEU A 390 19.04 10.34 1.88
CA LEU A 390 18.15 9.37 2.52
C LEU A 390 18.66 7.93 2.37
N ILE A 391 19.51 7.64 1.38
CA ILE A 391 19.97 6.26 1.07
C ILE A 391 20.62 5.60 2.28
N LYS A 392 21.61 6.25 2.92
CA LYS A 392 22.32 5.64 4.06
C LYS A 392 21.40 5.44 5.29
N PRO A 393 20.62 6.43 5.74
CA PRO A 393 19.68 6.24 6.86
C PRO A 393 18.55 5.25 6.58
N LEU A 394 18.23 5.01 5.30
CA LEU A 394 17.17 4.11 4.87
C LEU A 394 17.52 2.62 5.06
N ILE A 395 18.79 2.24 4.84
CA ILE A 395 19.23 0.83 4.82
C ILE A 395 18.74 0.02 6.05
N PRO A 396 18.86 0.53 7.30
CA PRO A 396 18.36 -0.22 8.45
C PRO A 396 16.83 -0.42 8.45
N PHE A 397 16.06 0.56 7.96
CA PHE A 397 14.60 0.43 7.87
C PHE A 397 14.20 -0.62 6.85
N VAL A 398 14.83 -0.62 5.68
CA VAL A 398 14.67 -1.67 4.66
C VAL A 398 15.03 -3.03 5.25
N GLY A 399 16.12 -3.14 6.02
CA GLY A 399 16.50 -4.36 6.72
C GLY A 399 15.43 -4.86 7.70
N VAL A 400 14.82 -3.96 8.49
CA VAL A 400 13.73 -4.32 9.41
C VAL A 400 12.52 -4.87 8.65
N VAL A 401 12.12 -4.21 7.56
CA VAL A 401 10.96 -4.66 6.77
C VAL A 401 11.26 -5.96 6.01
N ILE A 402 12.49 -6.17 5.52
CA ILE A 402 12.93 -7.45 4.94
C ILE A 402 12.82 -8.59 5.95
N VAL A 403 13.27 -8.37 7.19
CA VAL A 403 13.14 -9.38 8.25
C VAL A 403 11.66 -9.70 8.52
N CYS A 404 10.81 -8.67 8.58
CA CYS A 404 9.36 -8.88 8.72
C CYS A 404 8.78 -9.64 7.53
N LEU A 405 9.17 -9.32 6.30
CA LEU A 405 8.75 -10.02 5.09
C LEU A 405 9.12 -11.51 5.11
N ILE A 406 10.34 -11.85 5.54
CA ILE A 406 10.79 -13.23 5.72
C ILE A 406 9.89 -13.95 6.73
N VAL A 407 9.63 -13.32 7.88
CA VAL A 407 8.76 -13.88 8.92
C VAL A 407 7.34 -14.10 8.39
N ILE A 408 6.77 -13.11 7.69
CA ILE A 408 5.45 -13.21 7.07
C ILE A 408 5.44 -14.37 6.06
N THR A 409 6.40 -14.42 5.14
CA THR A 409 6.46 -15.42 4.05
C THR A 409 6.49 -16.85 4.57
N TYR A 410 7.25 -17.11 5.64
CA TYR A 410 7.47 -18.47 6.13
C TYR A 410 6.56 -18.85 7.31
N TRP A 411 5.82 -17.89 7.86
CA TRP A 411 4.82 -18.16 8.89
C TRP A 411 3.41 -17.73 8.43
N PRO A 412 2.71 -18.59 7.66
CA PRO A 412 1.38 -18.29 7.13
C PRO A 412 0.35 -17.95 8.21
N GLY A 413 0.52 -18.47 9.42
CA GLY A 413 -0.36 -18.17 10.57
C GLY A 413 -0.44 -16.69 10.92
N LEU A 414 0.55 -15.87 10.56
CA LEU A 414 0.46 -14.41 10.70
C LEU A 414 -0.59 -13.81 9.77
N SER A 415 -0.62 -14.22 8.50
CA SER A 415 -1.63 -13.73 7.55
C SER A 415 -2.98 -14.44 7.74
N LEU A 416 -2.96 -15.75 7.91
CA LEU A 416 -4.16 -16.58 7.89
C LEU A 416 -4.84 -16.70 9.25
N GLY A 417 -4.11 -16.55 10.36
CA GLY A 417 -4.65 -16.80 11.70
C GLY A 417 -5.86 -15.94 12.05
N LEU A 418 -5.81 -14.62 11.81
CA LEU A 418 -6.98 -13.76 12.03
C LEU A 418 -8.10 -14.02 11.02
N ARG A 419 -7.75 -14.30 9.76
CA ARG A 419 -8.74 -14.66 8.74
C ARG A 419 -9.53 -15.88 9.17
N ASP A 420 -8.83 -16.93 9.57
CA ASP A 420 -9.42 -18.21 9.96
C ASP A 420 -10.32 -18.04 11.19
N LEU A 421 -9.96 -17.18 12.13
CA LEU A 421 -10.81 -16.90 13.29
C LEU A 421 -12.11 -16.17 12.93
N VAL A 422 -12.08 -15.26 11.95
CA VAL A 422 -13.25 -14.46 11.56
C VAL A 422 -14.14 -15.20 10.56
N TYR A 423 -13.53 -15.96 9.65
CA TYR A 423 -14.21 -16.65 8.54
C TYR A 423 -14.40 -18.15 8.77
N ALA A 424 -13.95 -18.73 9.89
CA ALA A 424 -14.28 -20.10 10.25
C ALA A 424 -15.81 -20.27 10.34
N LYS A 425 -16.36 -20.99 9.36
CA LYS A 425 -17.64 -21.67 9.43
C LYS A 425 -17.41 -23.16 9.34
#